data_AF-A0A7J5B3U3-F1
#
_entry.id   AF-A0A7J5B3U3-F1
#
_cell.length_a   1.000
_cell.length_b   1.000
_cell.length_c   1.000
_cell.angle_alpha   90.00
_cell.angle_beta   90.00
_cell.angle_gamma   90.00
#
_symmetry.space_group_name_H-M   'P 1'
#
loop_
_entity.id
_entity.type
_entity.pdbx_description
1 polymer ?
#
loop_
_entity_poly.entity_id
_entity_poly.type
_entity_poly.pdbx_seq_one_letter_code
_entity_poly.pdbx_strand_id
1 'polypeptide(L)'
;MKRTRRAAMLVCAGVAVTLGLLGCSGTDQGGVTGGEVAGSMLGQIISDGLTNAKSETQREVLAKAQETGVISESDWKEANARYAECMNDKGYNAEIVYEGADAFLQTEEAAGQGDDQGAAPDGAVQEDGHECYDKTSAFINEAYSLINGGQSAVSPEEMQRAVLQCLIDRELVPADTTYEEFVADLEQNDGKQYSPQSTEEGDPFAACWMENS
;
A
#
# COMPACT_ATOMS: atom_id res chain seq x y z
N MET A 1 -7.32 -45.05 -64.13
CA MET A 1 -6.95 -46.32 -63.48
C MET A 1 -7.74 -46.43 -62.19
N LYS A 2 -8.69 -47.38 -62.13
CA LYS A 2 -8.77 -48.51 -61.14
C LYS A 2 -9.00 -48.02 -59.69
N ARG A 3 -10.00 -48.43 -58.92
CA ARG A 3 -10.93 -49.59 -59.00
C ARG A 3 -11.86 -49.49 -57.76
N THR A 4 -13.14 -49.88 -57.91
CA THR A 4 -14.00 -50.64 -56.94
C THR A 4 -14.22 -50.09 -55.51
N ARG A 5 -15.27 -50.37 -54.74
CA ARG A 5 -16.63 -50.94 -54.82
C ARG A 5 -17.21 -50.69 -53.41
N ARG A 6 -18.52 -50.45 -53.33
CA ARG A 6 -19.51 -50.92 -52.32
C ARG A 6 -19.22 -50.77 -50.81
N ALA A 7 -20.18 -50.09 -50.16
CA ALA A 7 -20.95 -50.49 -48.98
C ALA A 7 -20.27 -51.28 -47.85
N ALA A 8 -20.38 -50.76 -46.61
CA ALA A 8 -20.92 -51.50 -45.47
C ALA A 8 -21.11 -50.57 -44.26
N MET A 9 -22.24 -50.71 -43.58
CA MET A 9 -22.42 -50.37 -42.17
C MET A 9 -21.31 -50.98 -41.31
N LEU A 10 -20.91 -50.30 -40.23
CA LEU A 10 -20.78 -50.94 -38.92
C LEU A 10 -20.58 -49.91 -37.81
N VAL A 11 -21.47 -50.02 -36.84
CA VAL A 11 -21.39 -49.55 -35.46
C VAL A 11 -20.11 -50.08 -34.82
N CYS A 12 -19.41 -49.26 -34.03
CA CYS A 12 -18.86 -49.64 -32.72
C CYS A 12 -18.27 -48.44 -31.98
N ALA A 13 -18.53 -48.41 -30.68
CA ALA A 13 -18.05 -47.46 -29.69
C ALA A 13 -16.51 -47.49 -29.55
N GLY A 14 -15.93 -46.36 -29.12
CA GLY A 14 -14.52 -46.33 -28.70
C GLY A 14 -13.88 -44.94 -28.71
N VAL A 15 -14.04 -44.22 -27.60
CA VAL A 15 -13.16 -43.21 -26.97
C VAL A 15 -12.04 -42.56 -27.83
N ALA A 16 -12.13 -41.23 -28.03
CA ALA A 16 -10.96 -40.31 -28.10
C ALA A 16 -11.36 -38.82 -27.94
N VAL A 17 -10.96 -38.24 -26.80
CA VAL A 17 -10.44 -36.87 -26.50
C VAL A 17 -10.65 -35.73 -27.52
N THR A 18 -11.20 -34.59 -27.09
CA THR A 18 -10.59 -33.22 -27.22
C THR A 18 -11.43 -32.09 -26.59
N LEU A 19 -10.74 -31.27 -25.75
CA LEU A 19 -10.80 -29.81 -25.52
C LEU A 19 -12.10 -28.99 -25.71
N GLY A 20 -12.39 -28.11 -24.72
CA GLY A 20 -12.74 -26.71 -25.02
C GLY A 20 -13.83 -26.02 -24.17
N LEU A 21 -13.38 -25.31 -23.12
CA LEU A 21 -13.88 -24.00 -22.60
C LEU A 21 -15.31 -23.89 -22.03
N LEU A 22 -15.39 -24.03 -20.70
CA LEU A 22 -16.16 -23.14 -19.79
C LEU A 22 -15.65 -21.70 -20.01
N GLY A 23 -16.45 -20.63 -20.12
CA GLY A 23 -17.50 -20.23 -19.20
C GLY A 23 -16.90 -19.32 -18.13
N CYS A 24 -16.88 -18.00 -18.36
CA CYS A 24 -16.75 -16.98 -17.31
C CYS A 24 -17.57 -15.75 -17.70
N SER A 25 -18.79 -15.70 -17.15
CA SER A 25 -19.55 -14.48 -16.96
C SER A 25 -18.98 -13.73 -15.76
N GLY A 26 -18.90 -12.41 -15.86
CA GLY A 26 -19.05 -11.50 -14.73
C GLY A 26 -17.92 -11.50 -13.70
N THR A 27 -17.10 -10.46 -13.78
CA THR A 27 -16.25 -9.92 -12.73
C THR A 27 -16.88 -10.03 -11.33
N ASP A 28 -16.41 -10.96 -10.51
CA ASP A 28 -16.46 -10.82 -9.06
C ASP A 28 -15.32 -9.86 -8.68
N GLN A 29 -15.71 -8.63 -8.36
CA GLN A 29 -14.88 -7.72 -7.59
C GLN A 29 -14.72 -8.34 -6.21
N GLY A 30 -13.53 -8.87 -5.93
CA GLY A 30 -13.13 -9.22 -4.58
C GLY A 30 -13.12 -7.94 -3.75
N GLY A 31 -14.21 -7.70 -3.04
CA GLY A 31 -14.25 -6.71 -1.98
C GLY A 31 -13.31 -7.17 -0.88
N VAL A 32 -12.27 -6.38 -0.63
CA VAL A 32 -11.46 -6.47 0.58
C VAL A 32 -12.45 -6.26 1.73
N THR A 33 -12.78 -7.34 2.42
CA THR A 33 -13.68 -7.26 3.56
C THR A 33 -12.98 -6.44 4.63
N GLY A 34 -13.59 -5.34 5.09
CA GLY A 34 -13.02 -4.36 6.04
C GLY A 34 -12.51 -4.91 7.39
N GLY A 35 -12.49 -6.22 7.60
CA GLY A 35 -11.75 -6.88 8.68
C GLY A 35 -10.24 -7.00 8.42
N GLU A 36 -9.79 -7.01 7.16
CA GLU A 36 -8.36 -7.13 6.81
C GLU A 36 -7.57 -5.84 7.08
N VAL A 37 -8.21 -4.69 6.83
CA VAL A 37 -7.64 -3.39 7.16
C VAL A 37 -7.57 -3.21 8.69
N ALA A 38 -8.55 -3.69 9.45
CA ALA A 38 -8.76 -3.39 10.87
C ALA A 38 -7.68 -3.91 11.86
N GLY A 39 -6.68 -4.66 11.41
CA GLY A 39 -5.50 -5.04 12.20
C GLY A 39 -4.16 -4.65 11.57
N SER A 40 -4.19 -4.08 10.37
CA SER A 40 -2.99 -3.76 9.60
C SER A 40 -2.37 -2.42 9.99
N MET A 41 -1.11 -2.20 9.65
CA MET A 41 -0.44 -0.89 9.75
C MET A 41 -1.23 0.20 9.00
N LEU A 42 -1.72 -0.12 7.81
CA LEU A 42 -2.63 0.75 7.07
C LEU A 42 -3.91 1.07 7.88
N GLY A 43 -4.47 0.08 8.55
CA GLY A 43 -5.62 0.27 9.45
C GLY A 43 -5.34 1.17 10.64
N GLN A 44 -4.13 1.09 11.21
CA GLN A 44 -3.71 1.98 12.29
C GLN A 44 -3.60 3.43 11.79
N ILE A 45 -2.93 3.66 10.66
CA ILE A 45 -2.83 4.99 10.03
C ILE A 45 -4.23 5.55 9.73
N ILE A 46 -5.11 4.73 9.17
CA ILE A 46 -6.48 5.14 8.87
C ILE A 46 -7.27 5.46 10.14
N SER A 47 -7.16 4.63 11.19
CA SER A 47 -7.83 4.83 12.48
C SER A 47 -7.35 6.08 13.20
N ASP A 48 -6.03 6.29 13.23
CA ASP A 48 -5.40 7.47 13.82
C ASP A 48 -5.78 8.72 13.05
N GLY A 49 -5.78 8.64 11.72
CA GLY A 49 -6.22 9.73 10.85
C GLY A 49 -7.70 10.06 11.05
N LEU A 50 -8.61 9.09 11.14
CA LEU A 50 -10.04 9.34 11.41
C LEU A 50 -10.24 10.04 12.76
N THR A 51 -9.45 9.66 13.78
CA THR A 51 -9.47 10.27 15.11
C THR A 51 -8.94 11.70 15.11
N ASN A 52 -7.82 11.94 14.42
CA ASN A 52 -7.04 13.16 14.53
C ASN A 52 -7.20 14.15 13.38
N ALA A 53 -7.87 13.77 12.30
CA ALA A 53 -8.07 14.58 11.11
C ALA A 53 -8.59 15.97 11.46
N LYS A 54 -8.03 16.99 10.81
CA LYS A 54 -8.38 18.39 11.05
C LYS A 54 -9.31 18.96 9.99
N SER A 55 -9.63 18.21 8.95
CA SER A 55 -10.61 18.57 7.91
C SER A 55 -11.58 17.44 7.60
N GLU A 56 -12.75 17.81 7.10
CA GLU A 56 -13.77 16.83 6.69
C GLU A 56 -13.30 16.02 5.48
N THR A 57 -12.67 16.68 4.51
CA THR A 57 -12.05 16.01 3.36
C THR A 57 -11.11 14.88 3.78
N GLN A 58 -10.25 15.12 4.78
CA GLN A 58 -9.33 14.10 5.25
C GLN A 58 -10.08 12.92 5.89
N ARG A 59 -11.14 13.19 6.66
CA ARG A 59 -12.00 12.12 7.21
C ARG A 59 -12.71 11.32 6.11
N GLU A 60 -13.26 11.97 5.11
CA GLU A 60 -13.99 11.32 4.02
C GLU A 60 -13.09 10.37 3.22
N VAL A 61 -11.88 10.82 2.86
CA VAL A 61 -10.90 10.00 2.15
C VAL A 61 -10.46 8.81 3.00
N LEU A 62 -10.19 9.01 4.28
CA LEU A 62 -9.77 7.94 5.19
C LEU A 62 -10.90 6.94 5.47
N ALA A 63 -12.15 7.41 5.61
CA ALA A 63 -13.31 6.53 5.80
C ALA A 63 -13.52 5.64 4.57
N LYS A 64 -13.40 6.20 3.37
CA LYS A 64 -13.42 5.42 2.12
C LYS A 64 -12.28 4.41 2.06
N ALA A 65 -11.07 4.79 2.51
CA ALA A 65 -9.94 3.87 2.57
C ALA A 65 -10.14 2.75 3.60
N GLN A 66 -10.81 3.03 4.72
CA GLN A 66 -11.17 2.02 5.71
C GLN A 66 -12.05 0.92 5.11
N GLU A 67 -12.97 1.29 4.21
CA GLU A 67 -13.87 0.36 3.53
C GLU A 67 -13.21 -0.38 2.36
N THR A 68 -12.29 0.28 1.66
CA THR A 68 -11.75 -0.20 0.37
C THR A 68 -10.31 -0.73 0.43
N GLY A 69 -9.59 -0.43 1.51
CA GLY A 69 -8.16 -0.72 1.66
C GLY A 69 -7.25 0.13 0.75
N VAL A 70 -7.78 1.15 0.07
CA VAL A 70 -7.02 1.95 -0.90
C VAL A 70 -7.28 3.45 -0.75
N ILE A 71 -6.24 4.25 -0.95
CA ILE A 71 -6.34 5.69 -1.20
C ILE A 71 -6.21 5.89 -2.71
N SER A 72 -7.17 6.56 -3.35
CA SER A 72 -7.05 6.82 -4.79
C SER A 72 -6.04 7.92 -5.08
N GLU A 73 -5.33 7.82 -6.21
CA GLU A 73 -4.38 8.84 -6.65
C GLU A 73 -5.06 10.22 -6.79
N SER A 74 -6.34 10.26 -7.19
CA SER A 74 -7.10 11.52 -7.26
C SER A 74 -7.32 12.12 -5.87
N ASP A 75 -7.74 11.32 -4.88
CA ASP A 75 -7.97 11.80 -3.52
C ASP A 75 -6.66 12.31 -2.89
N TRP A 76 -5.56 11.59 -3.12
CA TRP A 76 -4.21 11.98 -2.70
C TRP A 76 -3.74 13.29 -3.36
N LYS A 77 -3.87 13.42 -4.69
CA LYS A 77 -3.51 14.66 -5.40
C LYS A 77 -4.38 15.84 -4.98
N GLU A 78 -5.66 15.62 -4.72
CA GLU A 78 -6.58 16.66 -4.28
C GLU A 78 -6.23 17.14 -2.86
N ALA A 79 -5.85 16.25 -1.96
CA ALA A 79 -5.36 16.60 -0.63
C ALA A 79 -4.07 17.45 -0.69
N ASN A 80 -3.12 17.09 -1.55
CA ASN A 80 -1.90 17.85 -1.75
C ASN A 80 -2.14 19.19 -2.47
N ALA A 81 -3.09 19.25 -3.41
CA ALA A 81 -3.50 20.52 -4.02
C ALA A 81 -4.04 21.50 -2.97
N ARG A 82 -4.83 21.02 -2.01
CA ARG A 82 -5.29 21.82 -0.86
C ARG A 82 -4.16 22.26 0.05
N TYR A 83 -3.12 21.44 0.20
CA TYR A 83 -1.93 21.82 0.96
C TYR A 83 -1.26 23.05 0.32
N ALA A 84 -0.98 22.99 -0.98
CA ALA A 84 -0.43 24.14 -1.70
C ALA A 84 -1.38 25.35 -1.67
N GLU A 85 -2.69 25.16 -1.83
CA GLU A 85 -3.68 26.25 -1.73
C GLU A 85 -3.63 26.94 -0.37
N CYS A 86 -3.56 26.18 0.73
CA CYS A 86 -3.44 26.72 2.09
C CYS A 86 -2.17 27.57 2.26
N MET A 87 -1.05 27.13 1.67
CA MET A 87 0.20 27.90 1.69
C MET A 87 0.10 29.17 0.85
N ASN A 88 -0.53 29.11 -0.33
CA ASN A 88 -0.77 30.27 -1.18
C ASN A 88 -1.70 31.30 -0.51
N ASP A 89 -2.73 30.86 0.20
CA ASP A 89 -3.63 31.73 0.97
C ASP A 89 -2.92 32.48 2.11
N LYS A 90 -1.84 31.90 2.64
CA LYS A 90 -0.95 32.53 3.62
C LYS A 90 0.11 33.44 2.98
N GLY A 91 0.19 33.47 1.65
CA GLY A 91 1.05 34.34 0.87
C GLY A 91 2.35 33.71 0.38
N TYR A 92 2.54 32.40 0.56
CA TYR A 92 3.69 31.66 0.05
C TYR A 92 3.42 31.17 -1.37
N ASN A 93 4.26 31.52 -2.34
CA ASN A 93 4.11 30.99 -3.70
C ASN A 93 4.52 29.53 -3.71
N ALA A 94 3.52 28.65 -3.59
CA ALA A 94 3.72 27.24 -3.26
C ALA A 94 3.13 26.30 -4.32
N GLU A 95 3.85 25.23 -4.62
CA GLU A 95 3.41 24.16 -5.50
C GLU A 95 3.75 22.79 -4.93
N ILE A 96 3.09 21.74 -5.43
CA ILE A 96 3.41 20.35 -5.09
C ILE A 96 4.20 19.72 -6.23
N VAL A 97 5.36 19.19 -5.88
CA VAL A 97 6.16 18.32 -6.75
C VAL A 97 5.92 16.87 -6.32
N TYR A 98 5.61 16.02 -7.30
CA TYR A 98 5.36 14.60 -7.06
C TYR A 98 6.56 13.77 -7.50
N GLU A 99 7.03 12.87 -6.64
CA GLU A 99 8.04 11.87 -6.97
C GLU A 99 7.54 10.49 -6.56
N GLY A 100 7.07 9.70 -7.54
CA GLY A 100 6.46 8.40 -7.25
C GLY A 100 5.20 8.56 -6.40
N ALA A 101 5.22 7.93 -5.22
CA ALA A 101 4.12 7.98 -4.25
C ALA A 101 4.26 9.10 -3.20
N ASP A 102 5.29 9.94 -3.30
CA ASP A 102 5.52 11.05 -2.38
C ASP A 102 5.19 12.40 -3.02
N ALA A 103 4.81 13.35 -2.17
CA ALA A 103 4.45 14.71 -2.54
C ALA A 103 5.25 15.70 -1.67
N PHE A 104 5.93 16.64 -2.33
CA PHE A 104 6.81 17.61 -1.70
C PHE A 104 6.30 19.02 -1.96
N LEU A 105 6.22 19.83 -0.90
CA LEU A 105 5.94 21.26 -1.04
C LEU A 105 7.20 21.97 -1.53
N GLN A 106 7.08 22.72 -2.62
CA GLN A 106 8.09 23.64 -3.08
C GLN A 106 7.57 25.07 -2.92
N THR A 107 8.39 25.95 -2.34
CA THR A 107 8.09 27.39 -2.24
C THR A 107 9.21 28.21 -2.86
N GLU A 108 8.90 29.40 -3.39
CA GLU A 108 9.92 30.31 -3.93
C GLU A 108 10.95 30.72 -2.87
N GLU A 109 10.51 30.88 -1.62
CA GLU A 109 11.38 31.17 -0.48
C GLU A 109 12.39 30.04 -0.22
N ALA A 110 12.02 28.78 -0.48
CA ALA A 110 12.91 27.63 -0.41
C ALA A 110 13.80 27.49 -1.67
N ALA A 111 13.28 27.84 -2.86
CA ALA A 111 14.00 27.73 -4.13
C ALA A 111 15.11 28.80 -4.32
N GLY A 112 15.02 29.93 -3.61
CA GLY A 112 16.04 30.99 -3.61
C GLY A 112 17.28 30.71 -2.75
N GLN A 113 17.27 29.62 -1.97
CA GLN A 113 18.39 29.20 -1.15
C GLN A 113 19.25 28.25 -1.99
N GLY A 114 20.19 28.82 -2.74
CA GLY A 114 21.28 28.04 -3.34
C GLY A 114 22.04 27.25 -2.27
N ASP A 115 22.89 26.31 -2.69
CA ASP A 115 23.62 25.26 -1.93
C ASP A 115 24.33 25.65 -0.59
N ASP A 116 24.14 26.85 -0.03
CA ASP A 116 24.46 27.16 1.35
C ASP A 116 23.51 26.41 2.29
N GLN A 117 23.98 25.24 2.73
CA GLN A 117 23.42 24.49 3.83
C GLN A 117 23.27 25.40 5.07
N GLY A 118 22.04 25.86 5.37
CA GLY A 118 21.74 26.35 6.72
C GLY A 118 20.73 27.49 6.88
N ALA A 119 20.16 28.08 5.83
CA ALA A 119 18.90 28.76 6.03
C ALA A 119 17.82 27.66 6.09
N ALA A 120 17.27 27.38 7.26
CA ALA A 120 15.94 26.79 7.28
C ALA A 120 15.01 27.84 6.64
N PRO A 121 13.96 27.45 5.88
CA PRO A 121 12.90 28.39 5.57
C PRO A 121 12.51 29.12 6.87
N ASP A 122 12.27 30.44 6.80
CA ASP A 122 11.96 31.26 7.98
C ASP A 122 10.93 30.51 8.86
N GLY A 123 11.09 30.54 10.19
CA GLY A 123 10.33 29.66 11.09
C GLY A 123 8.81 29.72 10.88
N ALA A 124 8.30 30.85 10.37
CA ALA A 124 6.93 31.04 9.93
C ALA A 124 6.51 30.12 8.77
N VAL A 125 7.33 29.95 7.73
CA VAL A 125 7.04 29.06 6.58
C VAL A 125 6.94 27.60 7.04
N GLN A 126 7.81 27.19 7.96
CA GLN A 126 7.79 25.84 8.53
C GLN A 126 6.54 25.64 9.39
N GLU A 127 6.22 26.56 10.29
CA GLU A 127 5.02 26.48 11.15
C GLU A 127 3.73 26.47 10.32
N ASP A 128 3.61 27.37 9.36
CA ASP A 128 2.48 27.44 8.44
C ASP A 128 2.40 26.20 7.54
N GLY A 129 3.55 25.69 7.10
CA GLY A 129 3.68 24.44 6.36
C GLY A 129 3.13 23.25 7.15
N HIS A 130 3.54 23.11 8.42
CA HIS A 130 3.00 22.07 9.30
C HIS A 130 1.50 22.21 9.52
N GLU A 131 1.01 23.43 9.80
CA GLU A 131 -0.42 23.68 9.98
C GLU A 131 -1.22 23.29 8.73
N CYS A 132 -0.76 23.71 7.55
CA CYS A 132 -1.42 23.41 6.30
C CYS A 132 -1.34 21.92 5.94
N TYR A 133 -0.19 21.27 6.18
CA TYR A 133 0.01 19.84 5.95
C TYR A 133 -0.93 18.98 6.82
N ASP A 134 -0.95 19.24 8.12
CA ASP A 134 -1.79 18.53 9.09
C ASP A 134 -3.28 18.65 8.75
N LYS A 135 -3.70 19.81 8.23
CA LYS A 135 -5.09 20.07 7.85
C LYS A 135 -5.54 19.38 6.57
N THR A 136 -4.62 19.06 5.67
CA THR A 136 -4.96 18.73 4.29
C THR A 136 -4.54 17.32 3.92
N SER A 137 -3.26 16.99 4.08
CA SER A 137 -2.63 15.88 3.38
C SER A 137 -1.91 14.89 4.29
N ALA A 138 -1.61 15.22 5.55
CA ALA A 138 -0.78 14.40 6.43
C ALA A 138 -1.11 12.90 6.45
N PHE A 139 -2.28 12.51 6.96
CA PHE A 139 -2.67 11.09 7.05
C PHE A 139 -2.94 10.44 5.69
N ILE A 140 -3.30 11.24 4.67
CA ILE A 140 -3.54 10.73 3.32
C ILE A 140 -2.21 10.38 2.65
N ASN A 141 -1.18 11.21 2.84
CA ASN A 141 0.17 10.97 2.32
C ASN A 141 0.80 9.77 3.01
N GLU A 142 0.66 9.66 4.34
CA GLU A 142 1.15 8.50 5.09
C GLU A 142 0.52 7.19 4.59
N ALA A 143 -0.81 7.14 4.47
CA ALA A 143 -1.51 5.96 3.97
C ALA A 143 -1.18 5.67 2.49
N TYR A 144 -1.13 6.70 1.64
CA TYR A 144 -0.84 6.53 0.21
C TYR A 144 0.59 6.07 -0.04
N SER A 145 1.58 6.65 0.66
CA SER A 145 2.98 6.22 0.58
C SER A 145 3.15 4.78 1.07
N LEU A 146 2.47 4.36 2.15
CA LEU A 146 2.51 2.97 2.60
C LEU A 146 1.99 2.01 1.52
N ILE A 147 0.81 2.28 0.95
CA ILE A 147 0.18 1.43 -0.07
C ILE A 147 1.02 1.35 -1.36
N ASN A 148 1.68 2.45 -1.74
CA ASN A 148 2.34 2.58 -3.04
C ASN A 148 3.87 2.58 -2.97
N GLY A 149 4.47 2.29 -1.81
CA GLY A 149 5.92 2.19 -1.63
C GLY A 149 6.69 3.50 -1.70
N GLY A 150 6.13 4.59 -1.16
CA GLY A 150 6.78 5.89 -1.03
C GLY A 150 7.85 5.91 0.08
N GLN A 151 8.69 6.94 0.09
CA GLN A 151 9.76 7.14 1.09
C GLN A 151 9.24 7.38 2.50
N SER A 152 7.98 7.82 2.61
CA SER A 152 7.27 8.00 3.89
C SER A 152 6.72 6.69 4.47
N ALA A 153 6.79 5.57 3.73
CA ALA A 153 6.42 4.26 4.24
C ALA A 153 7.37 3.87 5.38
N VAL A 154 6.80 3.27 6.43
CA VAL A 154 7.49 2.89 7.67
C VAL A 154 8.86 2.29 7.39
N SER A 155 9.85 2.68 8.20
CA SER A 155 11.22 2.22 7.99
C SER A 155 11.25 0.68 7.93
N PRO A 156 12.04 0.08 7.03
CA PRO A 156 12.08 -1.39 6.91
C PRO A 156 12.35 -2.09 8.24
N GLU A 157 13.08 -1.45 9.15
CA GLU A 157 13.32 -1.92 10.50
C GLU A 157 12.05 -1.94 11.37
N GLU A 158 11.26 -0.86 11.39
CA GLU A 158 10.02 -0.80 12.17
C GLU A 158 8.98 -1.80 11.64
N MET A 159 8.87 -1.92 10.32
CA MET A 159 8.08 -2.96 9.66
C MET A 159 8.52 -4.35 10.12
N GLN A 160 9.81 -4.66 10.04
CA GLN A 160 10.37 -5.95 10.47
C GLN A 160 10.15 -6.23 11.96
N ARG A 161 10.24 -5.21 12.82
CA ARG A 161 9.95 -5.35 14.26
C ARG A 161 8.47 -5.64 14.52
N ALA A 162 7.57 -4.96 13.81
CA ALA A 162 6.13 -5.22 13.91
C ALA A 162 5.77 -6.63 13.42
N VAL A 163 6.37 -7.08 12.31
CA VAL A 163 6.25 -8.46 11.82
C VAL A 163 6.73 -9.46 12.87
N LEU A 164 7.92 -9.27 13.44
CA LEU A 164 8.46 -10.15 14.47
C LEU A 164 7.51 -10.24 15.68
N GLN A 165 6.96 -9.11 16.12
CA GLN A 165 6.00 -9.10 17.22
C GLN A 165 4.72 -9.89 16.88
N CYS A 166 4.18 -9.72 15.67
CA CYS A 166 3.04 -10.51 15.19
C CYS A 166 3.34 -12.01 15.20
N LEU A 167 4.53 -12.42 14.76
CA LEU A 167 4.96 -13.81 14.76
C LEU A 167 5.06 -14.38 16.19
N ILE A 168 5.56 -13.59 17.15
CA ILE A 168 5.63 -13.96 18.57
C ILE A 168 4.23 -14.11 19.17
N ASP A 169 3.36 -13.13 18.96
CA ASP A 169 2.00 -13.10 19.54
C ASP A 169 1.13 -14.24 19.00
N ARG A 170 1.38 -14.68 17.77
CA ARG A 170 0.72 -15.83 17.14
C ARG A 170 1.41 -17.16 17.41
N GLU A 171 2.45 -17.18 18.25
CA GLU A 171 3.24 -18.37 18.61
C GLU A 171 3.86 -19.08 17.38
N LEU A 172 4.11 -18.32 16.30
CA LEU A 172 4.72 -18.81 15.06
C LEU A 172 6.25 -18.89 15.19
N VAL A 173 6.82 -18.14 16.12
CA VAL A 173 8.24 -18.19 16.52
C VAL A 173 8.39 -18.28 18.03
N PRO A 174 9.52 -18.76 18.55
CA PRO A 174 9.81 -18.69 19.99
C PRO A 174 9.68 -17.26 20.53
N ALA A 175 9.07 -17.10 21.71
CA ALA A 175 8.82 -15.79 22.31
C ALA A 175 10.10 -15.04 22.73
N ASP A 176 11.24 -15.73 22.76
CA ASP A 176 12.57 -15.17 23.01
C ASP A 176 13.37 -14.89 21.73
N THR A 177 12.76 -15.06 20.55
CA THR A 177 13.38 -14.72 19.26
C THR A 177 13.75 -13.24 19.24
N THR A 178 15.03 -12.96 19.04
CA THR A 178 15.55 -11.60 18.97
C THR A 178 15.41 -11.01 17.57
N TYR A 179 15.43 -9.69 17.47
CA TYR A 179 15.40 -8.99 16.18
C TYR A 179 16.59 -9.37 15.30
N GLU A 180 17.78 -9.51 15.89
CA GLU A 180 18.99 -9.90 15.18
C GLU A 180 18.87 -11.33 14.61
N GLU A 181 18.27 -12.26 15.35
CA GLU A 181 18.02 -13.63 14.87
C GLU A 181 17.00 -13.66 13.74
N PHE A 182 15.94 -12.86 13.86
CA PHE A 182 14.92 -12.71 12.82
C PHE A 182 15.50 -12.14 11.52
N VAL A 183 16.26 -11.05 11.58
CA VAL A 183 16.91 -10.43 10.42
C VAL A 183 17.95 -11.38 9.81
N ALA A 184 18.76 -12.04 10.65
CA ALA A 184 19.76 -12.99 10.17
C ALA A 184 19.11 -14.17 9.40
N ASP A 185 17.94 -14.63 9.81
CA ASP A 185 17.21 -15.67 9.08
C ASP A 185 16.65 -15.17 7.74
N LEU A 186 16.10 -13.95 7.70
CA LEU A 186 15.67 -13.31 6.45
C LEU A 186 16.82 -13.21 5.44
N GLU A 187 18.03 -12.88 5.91
CA GLU A 187 19.23 -12.75 5.07
C GLU A 187 19.85 -14.09 4.65
N GLN A 188 19.82 -15.12 5.50
CA GLN A 188 20.54 -16.38 5.28
C GLN A 188 19.74 -17.45 4.53
N ASN A 189 18.40 -17.38 4.50
CA ASN A 189 17.56 -18.49 4.04
C ASN A 189 16.71 -18.22 2.79
N ASP A 190 17.00 -17.19 1.98
CA ASP A 190 16.16 -16.80 0.83
C ASP A 190 14.68 -16.63 1.25
N GLY A 191 14.44 -16.35 2.54
CA GLY A 191 13.12 -16.14 3.11
C GLY A 191 12.26 -17.38 3.44
N LYS A 192 12.76 -18.60 3.45
CA LYS A 192 11.86 -19.78 3.54
C LYS A 192 11.24 -20.07 4.91
N GLN A 193 11.80 -19.54 6.00
CA GLN A 193 11.24 -19.73 7.33
C GLN A 193 10.37 -18.54 7.77
N TYR A 194 10.70 -17.32 7.31
CA TYR A 194 10.02 -16.09 7.73
C TYR A 194 9.63 -15.12 6.60
N SER A 195 9.69 -15.44 5.31
CA SER A 195 9.38 -14.45 4.26
C SER A 195 7.93 -14.44 3.79
N PRO A 196 7.50 -13.32 3.20
CA PRO A 196 6.19 -13.18 2.55
C PRO A 196 5.96 -14.08 1.33
N GLN A 197 6.94 -14.88 0.88
CA GLN A 197 6.86 -15.61 -0.40
C GLN A 197 6.07 -16.93 -0.35
N SER A 198 5.02 -16.99 0.46
CA SER A 198 4.07 -18.09 0.41
C SER A 198 2.97 -17.77 -0.59
N THR A 199 2.78 -18.66 -1.56
CA THR A 199 1.63 -18.61 -2.48
C THR A 199 0.43 -19.39 -1.93
N GLU A 200 0.51 -19.87 -0.69
CA GLU A 200 -0.57 -20.61 -0.05
C GLU A 200 -1.54 -19.66 0.65
N GLU A 201 -2.80 -19.70 0.21
CA GLU A 201 -3.89 -18.94 0.81
C GLU A 201 -4.05 -19.36 2.28
N GLY A 202 -3.89 -18.40 3.20
CA GLY A 202 -3.99 -18.63 4.64
C GLY A 202 -2.68 -18.95 5.37
N ASP A 203 -1.51 -18.72 4.75
CA ASP A 203 -0.23 -18.82 5.46
C ASP A 203 -0.12 -17.77 6.58
N PRO A 204 -0.03 -18.19 7.86
CA PRO A 204 0.00 -17.28 8.99
C PRO A 204 1.28 -16.43 9.06
N PHE A 205 2.39 -16.84 8.42
CA PHE A 205 3.60 -16.02 8.30
C PHE A 205 3.39 -14.89 7.30
N ALA A 206 2.84 -15.20 6.11
CA ALA A 206 2.53 -14.19 5.10
C ALA A 206 1.49 -13.19 5.61
N ALA A 207 0.51 -13.63 6.42
CA ALA A 207 -0.45 -12.75 7.07
C ALA A 207 0.22 -11.72 7.98
N CYS A 208 1.21 -12.12 8.79
CA CYS A 208 1.95 -11.15 9.61
C CYS A 208 2.73 -10.13 8.78
N TRP A 209 3.23 -10.50 7.60
CA TRP A 209 3.83 -9.53 6.68
C TRP A 209 2.80 -8.58 6.11
N MET A 210 1.71 -9.09 5.52
CA MET A 210 0.67 -8.25 4.92
C MET A 210 0.00 -7.30 5.92
N GLU A 211 -0.14 -7.72 7.16
CA GLU A 211 -0.70 -6.89 8.24
C GLU A 211 0.29 -5.81 8.71
N ASN A 212 1.60 -5.99 8.53
CA ASN A 212 2.60 -5.10 9.11
C ASN A 212 3.51 -4.43 8.06
N SER A 213 3.24 -4.62 6.76
CA SER A 213 3.93 -4.02 5.62
C SER A 213 3.17 -2.88 4.97
#